data_AF-A0A2G2ARJ5-F1
#
_entry.id   AF-A0A2G2ARJ5-F1
#
_cell.length_a   1.000
_cell.length_b   1.000
_cell.length_c   1.000
_cell.angle_alpha   90.00
_cell.angle_beta   90.00
_cell.angle_gamma   90.00
#
_symmetry.space_group_name_H-M   'P 1'
#
loop_
_entity.id
_entity.type
_entity.pdbx_description
1 polymer ?
#
loop_
_entity_poly.entity_id
_entity_poly.type
_entity_poly.pdbx_seq_one_letter_code
_entity_poly.pdbx_strand_id
1 'polypeptide(L)'
;MQKLLLLFIFSFSLFGNNPKVYTQLGDAIYDNVEKIRALKNIDAYKGFEDKIDAYYKKVHEARQFGFEVQHGSKSDLKLEYLENIRKLSKVNEYFFKRVKSGFHSSMKIQNSSLFLGTVNSGLLDTQKNKNKIMKYYNKHKESINPEGVIQGFLDEAYAKKHKKRYKRKIKTKKQLQEEKMQRLRENDKIKAEALEKKLTTELRAKKQKIRQDQERELFH
;
A
#
# COMPACT_ATOMS: atom_id res chain seq x y z
N MET A 1 -18.54 25.96 40.35
CA MET A 1 -17.91 24.61 40.44
C MET A 1 -18.14 23.81 39.15
N GLN A 2 -17.71 24.33 38.00
CA GLN A 2 -17.81 23.63 36.69
C GLN A 2 -16.61 23.92 35.76
N LYS A 3 -15.56 24.60 36.28
CA LYS A 3 -14.38 24.99 35.50
C LYS A 3 -13.10 24.22 35.85
N LEU A 4 -13.18 23.23 36.74
CA LEU A 4 -12.03 22.41 37.18
C LEU A 4 -11.96 21.03 36.51
N LEU A 5 -12.91 20.68 35.64
CA LEU A 5 -13.02 19.33 35.06
C LEU A 5 -12.38 19.19 33.67
N LEU A 6 -11.66 20.22 33.20
CA LEU A 6 -11.09 20.28 31.85
C LEU A 6 -9.56 20.26 31.82
N LEU A 7 -8.91 19.89 32.92
CA LEU A 7 -7.45 19.72 33.00
C LEU A 7 -6.99 18.26 33.07
N PHE A 8 -7.90 17.28 33.12
CA PHE A 8 -7.53 15.86 33.25
C PHE A 8 -7.46 15.07 31.93
N ILE A 9 -7.85 15.67 30.81
CA ILE A 9 -7.89 14.97 29.50
C ILE A 9 -6.58 15.17 28.70
N PHE A 10 -5.72 16.13 29.09
CA PHE A 10 -4.49 16.45 28.36
C PHE A 10 -3.20 15.78 28.89
N SER A 11 -3.28 14.97 29.95
CA SER A 11 -2.11 14.26 30.51
C SER A 11 -1.87 12.87 29.89
N PHE A 12 -2.79 12.34 29.07
CA PHE A 12 -2.62 11.02 28.45
C PHE A 12 -1.90 11.03 27.09
N SER A 13 -1.67 12.20 26.48
CA SER A 13 -0.95 12.32 25.21
C SER A 13 0.58 12.34 25.35
N LEU A 14 1.14 12.25 26.56
CA LEU A 14 2.59 12.25 26.79
C LEU A 14 3.26 10.87 26.69
N PHE A 15 2.51 9.78 26.46
CA PHE A 15 3.06 8.41 26.37
C PHE A 15 3.13 7.85 24.94
N GLY A 16 3.26 8.72 23.92
CA GLY A 16 3.43 8.28 22.53
C GLY A 16 4.84 7.81 22.17
N ASN A 17 5.85 8.11 23.01
CA ASN A 17 7.25 7.81 22.71
C ASN A 17 7.77 6.67 23.58
N ASN A 18 8.63 5.81 23.02
CA ASN A 18 9.38 4.81 23.78
C ASN A 18 10.62 5.45 24.45
N PRO A 19 11.14 4.86 25.54
CA PRO A 19 12.46 5.25 26.07
C PRO A 19 13.54 5.18 24.98
N LYS A 20 14.33 6.25 24.86
CA LYS A 20 15.43 6.37 23.88
C LYS A 20 16.62 5.48 24.22
N VAL A 21 16.73 5.06 25.48
CA VAL A 21 17.79 4.16 25.94
C VAL A 21 17.53 2.76 25.39
N TYR A 22 18.48 2.23 24.62
CA TYR A 22 18.39 0.93 23.96
C TYR A 22 17.18 0.75 23.01
N THR A 23 16.80 1.79 22.28
CA THR A 23 15.65 1.80 21.33
C THR A 23 15.64 0.62 20.36
N GLN A 24 16.79 0.27 19.79
CA GLN A 24 16.90 -0.84 18.83
C GLN A 24 16.29 -2.15 19.35
N LEU A 25 16.36 -2.39 20.67
CA LEU A 25 15.79 -3.57 21.30
C LEU A 25 14.42 -3.26 21.93
N GLY A 26 14.29 -2.10 22.59
CA GLY A 26 13.09 -1.68 23.31
C GLY A 26 11.88 -1.46 22.39
N ASP A 27 12.05 -0.78 21.26
CA ASP A 27 10.94 -0.42 20.38
C ASP A 27 10.18 -1.65 19.90
N ALA A 28 10.89 -2.68 19.46
CA ALA A 28 10.29 -3.94 19.05
C ALA A 28 9.51 -4.64 20.18
N ILE A 29 9.84 -4.41 21.44
CA ILE A 29 9.12 -4.99 22.59
C ILE A 29 7.85 -4.17 22.87
N TYR A 30 8.00 -2.84 22.94
CA TYR A 30 6.90 -1.92 23.25
C TYR A 30 5.84 -1.91 22.15
N ASP A 31 6.25 -1.90 20.88
CA ASP A 31 5.32 -1.83 19.74
C ASP A 31 4.53 -3.13 19.51
N ASN A 32 5.00 -4.24 20.08
CA ASN A 32 4.38 -5.55 19.93
C ASN A 32 3.58 -5.99 21.16
N VAL A 33 3.63 -5.25 22.27
CA VAL A 33 3.01 -5.66 23.54
C VAL A 33 1.50 -5.90 23.40
N GLU A 34 0.79 -4.98 22.75
CA GLU A 34 -0.66 -5.11 22.53
C GLU A 34 -1.00 -6.20 21.50
N LYS A 35 -0.13 -6.42 20.51
CA LYS A 35 -0.29 -7.50 19.52
C LYS A 35 -0.16 -8.87 20.17
N ILE A 36 0.80 -9.03 21.09
CA ILE A 36 0.98 -10.24 21.89
C ILE A 36 -0.20 -10.43 22.84
N ARG A 37 -0.68 -9.35 23.48
CA ARG A 37 -1.88 -9.39 24.32
C ARG A 37 -3.11 -9.87 23.56
N ALA A 38 -3.30 -9.40 22.33
CA ALA A 38 -4.41 -9.79 21.47
C ALA A 38 -4.40 -11.27 21.08
N LEU A 39 -3.28 -12.00 21.23
CA LEU A 39 -3.23 -13.44 21.00
C LEU A 39 -4.19 -14.21 21.92
N LYS A 40 -4.54 -13.68 23.10
CA LYS A 40 -5.53 -14.29 24.00
C LYS A 40 -6.90 -14.48 23.33
N ASN A 41 -7.22 -13.70 22.30
CA ASN A 41 -8.47 -13.81 21.55
C ASN A 41 -8.47 -14.95 20.52
N ILE A 42 -7.35 -15.67 20.36
CA ILE A 42 -7.22 -16.80 19.45
C ILE A 42 -7.20 -18.07 20.31
N ASP A 43 -8.16 -18.97 20.10
CA ASP A 43 -8.35 -20.16 20.94
C ASP A 43 -7.08 -20.99 21.14
N ALA A 44 -6.26 -21.14 20.09
CA ALA A 44 -5.01 -21.89 20.14
C ALA A 44 -3.95 -21.30 21.12
N TYR A 45 -4.16 -20.09 21.62
CA TYR A 45 -3.25 -19.39 22.52
C TYR A 45 -3.77 -19.23 23.95
N LYS A 46 -4.98 -19.72 24.26
CA LYS A 46 -5.54 -19.68 25.63
C LYS A 46 -4.64 -20.33 26.69
N GLY A 47 -3.88 -21.37 26.31
CA GLY A 47 -2.90 -22.00 27.20
C GLY A 47 -1.67 -21.13 27.53
N PHE A 48 -1.57 -19.91 26.99
CA PHE A 48 -0.47 -18.99 27.25
C PHE A 48 -0.91 -17.70 27.95
N GLU A 49 -2.16 -17.57 28.39
CA GLU A 49 -2.69 -16.34 28.98
C GLU A 49 -1.83 -15.80 30.12
N ASP A 50 -1.46 -16.65 31.09
CA ASP A 50 -0.60 -16.23 32.22
C ASP A 50 0.76 -15.69 31.75
N LYS A 51 1.34 -16.32 30.72
CA LYS A 51 2.62 -15.90 30.15
C LYS A 51 2.49 -14.58 29.39
N ILE A 52 1.37 -14.38 28.69
CA ILE A 52 1.04 -13.14 28.00
C ILE A 52 0.84 -12.01 29.00
N ASP A 53 0.07 -12.23 30.06
CA ASP A 53 -0.22 -11.22 31.08
C ASP A 53 1.04 -10.87 31.88
N ALA A 54 1.87 -11.85 32.23
CA ALA A 54 3.17 -11.61 32.85
C ALA A 54 4.12 -10.83 31.94
N TYR A 55 4.13 -11.12 30.64
CA TYR A 55 4.91 -10.35 29.66
C TYR A 55 4.39 -8.91 29.57
N TYR A 56 3.08 -8.73 29.43
CA TYR A 56 2.41 -7.43 29.36
C TYR A 56 2.81 -6.52 30.52
N LYS A 57 2.67 -7.03 31.75
CA LYS A 57 3.02 -6.30 32.97
C LYS A 57 4.50 -5.90 32.97
N LYS A 58 5.40 -6.85 32.71
CA LYS A 58 6.85 -6.60 32.73
C LYS A 58 7.31 -5.63 31.65
N VAL A 59 6.63 -5.59 30.49
CA VAL A 59 6.93 -4.60 29.44
C VAL A 59 6.59 -3.19 29.91
N HIS A 60 5.46 -2.99 30.59
CA HIS A 60 5.09 -1.68 31.14
C HIS A 60 6.03 -1.23 32.25
N GLU A 61 6.37 -2.14 33.17
CA GLU A 61 7.37 -1.89 34.22
C GLU A 61 8.73 -1.51 33.61
N ALA A 62 9.18 -2.25 32.59
CA ALA A 62 10.43 -1.96 31.89
C ALA A 62 10.37 -0.62 31.14
N ARG A 63 9.21 -0.25 30.56
CA ARG A 63 9.05 1.03 29.88
C ARG A 63 9.21 2.20 30.85
N GLN A 64 8.59 2.11 32.02
CA GLN A 64 8.75 3.11 33.09
C GLN A 64 10.21 3.18 33.55
N PHE A 65 10.84 2.03 33.82
CA PHE A 65 12.25 1.96 34.19
C PHE A 65 13.16 2.59 33.14
N GLY A 66 12.90 2.35 31.85
CA GLY A 66 13.65 2.96 30.75
C GLY A 66 13.58 4.50 30.74
N PHE A 67 12.44 5.09 31.10
CA PHE A 67 12.33 6.55 31.26
C PHE A 67 13.09 7.07 32.47
N GLU A 68 13.07 6.34 33.59
CA GLU A 68 13.83 6.69 34.79
C GLU A 68 15.34 6.67 34.53
N VAL A 69 15.81 5.69 33.76
CA VAL A 69 17.22 5.63 33.28
C VAL A 69 17.52 6.80 32.34
N GLN A 70 16.62 7.13 31.42
CA GLN A 70 16.82 8.21 30.45
C GLN A 70 16.91 9.61 31.09
N HIS A 71 16.06 9.90 32.08
CA HIS A 71 15.96 11.22 32.70
C HIS A 71 16.85 11.36 33.95
N GLY A 72 17.68 10.37 34.26
CA GLY A 72 18.73 10.47 35.25
C GLY A 72 18.38 10.00 36.66
N SER A 73 17.12 9.68 36.97
CA SER A 73 16.74 9.17 38.31
C SER A 73 17.31 7.78 38.61
N LYS A 74 17.64 7.01 37.56
CA LYS A 74 18.29 5.69 37.65
C LYS A 74 19.39 5.51 36.60
N SER A 75 20.15 6.56 36.27
CA SER A 75 21.19 6.51 35.22
C SER A 75 22.19 5.36 35.41
N ASP A 76 22.53 5.06 36.65
CA ASP A 76 23.56 4.07 37.00
C ASP A 76 23.08 2.62 36.82
N LEU A 77 21.76 2.42 36.69
CA LEU A 77 21.14 1.12 36.48
C LEU A 77 20.89 0.79 35.01
N LYS A 78 21.60 1.47 34.10
CA LYS A 78 21.47 1.28 32.66
C LYS A 78 21.74 -0.17 32.23
N LEU A 79 22.71 -0.85 32.83
CA LEU A 79 23.02 -2.26 32.54
C LEU A 79 21.90 -3.20 33.02
N GLU A 80 21.32 -2.93 34.18
CA GLU A 80 20.18 -3.70 34.70
C GLU A 80 18.95 -3.56 33.78
N TYR A 81 18.66 -2.34 33.33
CA TYR A 81 17.63 -2.09 32.35
C TYR A 81 17.88 -2.86 31.04
N LEU A 82 19.12 -2.87 30.54
CA LEU A 82 19.49 -3.66 29.34
C LEU A 82 19.21 -5.15 29.53
N GLU A 83 19.54 -5.73 30.69
CA GLU A 83 19.27 -7.13 30.97
C GLU A 83 17.77 -7.44 30.99
N ASN A 84 16.96 -6.55 31.57
CA ASN A 84 15.51 -6.69 31.59
C ASN A 84 14.92 -6.67 30.17
N ILE A 85 15.35 -5.72 29.34
CA ILE A 85 14.92 -5.62 27.94
C ILE A 85 15.39 -6.85 27.13
N ARG A 86 16.59 -7.38 27.37
CA ARG A 86 17.07 -8.64 26.75
C ARG A 86 16.20 -9.85 27.12
N LYS A 87 15.79 -9.97 28.39
CA LYS A 87 14.88 -11.04 28.84
C LYS A 87 13.52 -10.90 28.14
N LEU A 88 12.98 -9.69 28.06
CA LEU A 88 11.72 -9.40 27.36
C LEU A 88 11.80 -9.69 25.86
N SER A 89 12.91 -9.33 25.21
CA SER A 89 13.13 -9.63 23.79
C SER A 89 13.04 -11.12 23.47
N LYS A 90 13.53 -11.99 24.37
CA LYS A 90 13.43 -13.46 24.19
C LYS A 90 11.98 -13.93 24.26
N VAL A 91 11.18 -13.36 25.16
CA VAL A 91 9.75 -13.67 25.27
C VAL A 91 8.96 -13.14 24.07
N ASN A 92 9.31 -11.94 23.59
CA ASN A 92 8.77 -11.37 22.36
C ASN A 92 9.02 -12.32 21.17
N GLU A 93 10.28 -12.71 20.95
CA GLU A 93 10.67 -13.63 19.87
C GLU A 93 9.96 -15.00 19.98
N TYR A 94 9.76 -15.50 21.21
CA TYR A 94 8.99 -16.71 21.44
C TYR A 94 7.58 -16.63 20.84
N PHE A 95 6.86 -15.53 21.07
CA PHE A 95 5.51 -15.36 20.52
C PHE A 95 5.53 -15.19 18.99
N PHE A 96 6.51 -14.50 18.42
CA PHE A 96 6.73 -14.47 16.96
C PHE A 96 6.87 -15.88 16.37
N LYS A 97 7.72 -16.72 16.97
CA LYS A 97 7.91 -18.11 16.55
C LYS A 97 6.62 -18.92 16.68
N ARG A 98 5.86 -18.72 17.76
CA ARG A 98 4.57 -19.39 17.96
C ARG A 98 3.51 -18.96 16.96
N VAL A 99 3.39 -17.67 16.64
CA VAL A 99 2.48 -17.17 15.59
C VAL A 99 2.86 -17.73 14.23
N LYS A 100 4.15 -17.70 13.89
CA LYS A 100 4.64 -18.30 12.64
C LYS A 100 4.34 -19.79 12.57
N SER A 101 4.55 -20.53 13.66
CA SER A 101 4.22 -21.96 13.71
C SER A 101 2.71 -22.19 13.56
N GLY A 102 1.89 -21.44 14.29
CA GLY A 102 0.42 -21.48 14.17
C GLY A 102 -0.08 -21.23 12.76
N PHE A 103 0.49 -20.23 12.07
CA PHE A 103 0.19 -19.93 10.66
C PHE A 103 0.50 -21.11 9.72
N HIS A 104 1.65 -21.77 9.89
CA HIS A 104 1.99 -22.92 9.05
C HIS A 104 1.13 -24.14 9.37
N SER A 105 0.86 -24.37 10.66
CA SER A 105 0.03 -25.49 11.12
C SER A 105 -1.42 -25.33 10.66
N SER A 106 -2.00 -24.13 10.77
CA SER A 106 -3.38 -23.86 10.36
C SER A 106 -3.60 -24.17 8.88
N MET A 107 -2.65 -23.84 8.01
CA MET A 107 -2.73 -24.20 6.60
C MET A 107 -2.66 -25.72 6.35
N LYS A 108 -1.88 -26.45 7.16
CA LYS A 108 -1.74 -27.92 7.04
C LYS A 108 -2.99 -28.65 7.50
N ILE A 109 -3.51 -28.28 8.67
CA ILE A 109 -4.70 -28.91 9.28
C ILE A 109 -6.02 -28.27 8.82
N GLN A 110 -5.94 -27.33 7.88
CA GLN A 110 -7.07 -26.58 7.32
C GLN A 110 -7.94 -25.84 8.36
N ASN A 111 -7.31 -25.34 9.44
CA ASN A 111 -8.01 -24.56 10.46
C ASN A 111 -8.08 -23.08 10.06
N SER A 112 -9.22 -22.68 9.49
CA SER A 112 -9.46 -21.31 9.01
C SER A 112 -9.45 -20.26 10.13
N SER A 113 -9.92 -20.59 11.34
CA SER A 113 -9.92 -19.67 12.48
C SER A 113 -8.50 -19.34 12.94
N LEU A 114 -7.66 -20.36 13.14
CA LEU A 114 -6.25 -20.16 13.49
C LEU A 114 -5.47 -19.45 12.36
N PHE A 115 -5.79 -19.75 11.11
CA PHE A 115 -5.23 -19.04 9.97
C PHE A 115 -5.53 -17.54 10.02
N LEU A 116 -6.81 -17.17 10.16
CA LEU A 116 -7.21 -15.77 10.27
C LEU A 116 -6.57 -15.08 11.48
N GLY A 117 -6.64 -15.70 12.65
CA GLY A 117 -6.05 -15.16 13.87
C GLY A 117 -4.55 -14.89 13.74
N THR A 118 -3.80 -15.83 13.15
CA THR A 118 -2.36 -15.65 12.96
C THR A 118 -2.00 -14.64 11.89
N VAL A 119 -2.77 -14.56 10.79
CA VAL A 119 -2.58 -13.56 9.72
C VAL A 119 -2.87 -12.15 10.22
N ASN A 120 -3.96 -11.96 10.98
CA ASN A 120 -4.39 -10.67 11.49
C ASN A 120 -3.73 -10.28 12.83
N SER A 121 -2.88 -11.13 13.41
CA SER A 121 -2.19 -10.87 14.69
C SER A 121 -1.24 -9.66 14.67
N GLY A 122 -0.80 -9.22 13.49
CA GLY A 122 0.24 -8.19 13.35
C GLY A 122 1.65 -8.65 13.77
N LEU A 123 1.82 -9.92 14.16
CA LEU A 123 3.10 -10.55 14.52
C LEU A 123 3.65 -11.44 13.39
N LEU A 124 2.89 -11.61 12.30
CA LEU A 124 3.34 -12.30 11.10
C LEU A 124 3.78 -11.28 10.05
N ASP A 125 4.91 -11.53 9.39
CA ASP A 125 5.28 -10.79 8.18
C ASP A 125 4.36 -11.21 7.01
N THR A 126 3.28 -10.46 6.83
CA THR A 126 2.23 -10.76 5.87
C THR A 126 2.67 -10.50 4.43
N GLN A 127 3.57 -9.54 4.21
CA GLN A 127 4.09 -9.26 2.87
C GLN A 127 4.96 -10.40 2.37
N LYS A 128 5.88 -10.90 3.22
CA LYS A 128 6.72 -12.07 2.90
C LYS A 128 5.89 -13.35 2.66
N ASN A 129 4.72 -13.46 3.30
CA ASN A 129 3.85 -14.63 3.18
C ASN A 129 2.64 -14.41 2.26
N LYS A 130 2.55 -13.27 1.55
CA LYS A 130 1.38 -12.86 0.76
C LYS A 130 0.86 -13.95 -0.17
N ASN A 131 1.75 -14.59 -0.93
CA ASN A 131 1.36 -15.65 -1.86
C ASN A 131 0.73 -16.86 -1.16
N LYS A 132 1.26 -17.26 0.01
CA LYS A 132 0.71 -18.37 0.80
C LYS A 132 -0.65 -18.00 1.37
N ILE A 133 -0.77 -16.79 1.93
CA ILE A 133 -2.01 -16.25 2.49
C ILE A 133 -3.10 -16.23 1.42
N MET A 134 -2.84 -15.63 0.26
CA MET A 134 -3.82 -15.52 -0.82
C MET A 134 -4.16 -16.89 -1.43
N LYS A 135 -3.19 -17.80 -1.55
CA LYS A 135 -3.45 -19.16 -2.04
C LYS A 135 -4.39 -19.90 -1.09
N TYR A 136 -4.15 -19.83 0.22
CA TYR A 136 -5.00 -20.47 1.20
C TYR A 136 -6.41 -19.85 1.22
N TYR A 137 -6.49 -18.51 1.25
CA TYR A 137 -7.76 -17.79 1.17
C TYR A 137 -8.59 -18.17 -0.06
N ASN A 138 -8.00 -18.13 -1.27
CA ASN A 138 -8.74 -18.45 -2.49
C ASN A 138 -9.30 -19.87 -2.50
N LYS A 139 -8.59 -20.82 -1.88
CA LYS A 139 -9.06 -22.22 -1.75
C LYS A 139 -10.23 -22.36 -0.76
N HIS A 140 -10.35 -21.47 0.21
CA HIS A 140 -11.33 -21.55 1.31
C HIS A 140 -12.18 -20.26 1.41
N LYS A 141 -12.39 -19.58 0.29
CA LYS A 141 -13.01 -18.24 0.24
C LYS A 141 -14.42 -18.20 0.84
N GLU A 142 -15.11 -19.34 0.85
CA GLU A 142 -16.47 -19.48 1.37
C GLU A 142 -16.51 -19.59 2.90
N SER A 143 -15.41 -20.00 3.52
CA SER A 143 -15.31 -20.20 4.97
C SER A 143 -14.47 -19.14 5.68
N ILE A 144 -13.98 -18.12 4.96
CA ILE A 144 -13.06 -17.11 5.47
C ILE A 144 -13.60 -15.72 5.16
N ASN A 145 -13.87 -14.93 6.21
CA ASN A 145 -14.09 -13.50 6.06
C ASN A 145 -12.74 -12.82 5.70
N PRO A 146 -12.64 -12.11 4.56
CA PRO A 146 -11.40 -11.47 4.13
C PRO A 146 -10.98 -10.26 4.98
N GLU A 147 -11.73 -9.82 5.98
CA GLU A 147 -11.38 -8.66 6.80
C GLU A 147 -9.92 -8.60 7.29
N GLY A 148 -9.42 -7.37 7.44
CA GLY A 148 -8.04 -7.10 7.85
C GLY A 148 -7.04 -7.25 6.71
N VAL A 149 -6.01 -8.07 6.90
CA VAL A 149 -4.87 -8.16 5.98
C VAL A 149 -5.27 -8.65 4.59
N ILE A 150 -6.18 -9.62 4.53
CA ILE A 150 -6.59 -10.23 3.26
C ILE A 150 -7.36 -9.22 2.41
N GLN A 151 -8.26 -8.44 3.02
CA GLN A 151 -9.00 -7.37 2.35
C GLN A 151 -8.03 -6.34 1.78
N GLY A 152 -7.02 -5.93 2.55
CA GLY A 152 -5.96 -5.05 2.05
C GLY A 152 -5.26 -5.58 0.80
N PHE A 153 -5.02 -6.89 0.71
CA PHE A 153 -4.47 -7.51 -0.50
C PHE A 153 -5.45 -7.53 -1.68
N LEU A 154 -6.74 -7.77 -1.43
CA LEU A 154 -7.78 -7.71 -2.46
C LEU A 154 -7.93 -6.30 -3.02
N ASP A 155 -7.98 -5.29 -2.16
CA ASP A 155 -8.10 -3.88 -2.53
C ASP A 155 -6.90 -3.39 -3.33
N GLU A 156 -5.68 -3.78 -2.92
CA GLU A 156 -4.46 -3.46 -3.65
C GLU A 156 -4.47 -4.07 -5.06
N ALA A 157 -4.91 -5.33 -5.18
CA ALA A 157 -5.04 -6.01 -6.47
C ALA A 157 -6.10 -5.35 -7.36
N TYR A 158 -7.24 -4.98 -6.78
CA TYR A 158 -8.31 -4.24 -7.46
C TYR A 158 -7.81 -2.90 -7.99
N ALA A 159 -7.19 -2.08 -7.13
CA ALA A 159 -6.65 -0.77 -7.51
C ALA A 159 -5.62 -0.88 -8.64
N LYS A 160 -4.73 -1.89 -8.61
CA LYS A 160 -3.77 -2.16 -9.68
C LYS A 160 -4.45 -2.52 -11.01
N LYS A 161 -5.51 -3.33 -10.99
CA LYS A 161 -6.28 -3.70 -12.18
C LYS A 161 -6.98 -2.48 -12.80
N HIS A 162 -7.57 -1.62 -11.98
CA HIS A 162 -8.26 -0.41 -12.43
C HIS A 162 -7.29 0.62 -13.02
N LYS A 163 -6.14 0.88 -12.38
CA LYS A 163 -5.09 1.75 -12.93
C LYS A 163 -4.57 1.24 -14.27
N LYS A 164 -4.35 -0.07 -14.43
CA LYS A 164 -3.93 -0.68 -15.71
C LYS A 164 -4.99 -0.51 -16.79
N ARG A 165 -6.27 -0.74 -16.47
CA ARG A 165 -7.39 -0.57 -17.42
C ARG A 165 -7.50 0.88 -17.88
N TYR A 166 -7.36 1.84 -16.97
CA TYR A 166 -7.37 3.26 -17.29
C TYR A 166 -6.23 3.66 -18.23
N LYS A 167 -4.99 3.24 -17.92
CA LYS A 167 -3.83 3.49 -18.79
C LYS A 167 -4.01 2.91 -20.20
N ARG A 168 -4.55 1.69 -20.32
CA ARG A 168 -4.86 1.08 -21.62
C ARG A 168 -5.88 1.90 -22.41
N LYS A 169 -6.97 2.35 -21.77
CA LYS A 169 -8.00 3.19 -22.41
C LYS A 169 -7.42 4.51 -22.95
N ILE A 170 -6.53 5.16 -22.19
CA ILE A 170 -5.85 6.38 -22.66
C ILE A 170 -4.98 6.09 -23.88
N LYS A 171 -4.17 5.02 -23.85
CA LYS A 171 -3.31 4.64 -24.98
C LYS A 171 -4.13 4.42 -26.25
N THR A 172 -5.24 3.69 -26.15
CA THR A 172 -6.14 3.45 -27.28
C THR A 172 -6.77 4.75 -27.80
N LYS A 173 -7.18 5.67 -26.92
CA LYS A 173 -7.74 6.97 -27.34
C LYS A 173 -6.71 7.81 -28.10
N LYS A 174 -5.45 7.81 -27.66
CA LYS A 174 -4.36 8.54 -28.34
C LYS A 174 -4.10 7.96 -29.74
N GLN A 175 -4.05 6.62 -29.87
CA GLN A 175 -3.88 5.95 -31.16
C GLN A 175 -5.01 6.30 -32.14
N LEU A 176 -6.27 6.27 -31.67
CA LEU A 176 -7.44 6.67 -32.48
C LEU A 176 -7.38 8.14 -32.94
N GLN A 177 -6.83 9.03 -32.11
CA GLN A 177 -6.63 10.43 -32.49
C GLN A 177 -5.51 10.57 -33.53
N GLU A 178 -4.40 9.85 -33.37
CA GLU A 178 -3.30 9.84 -34.34
C GLU A 178 -3.76 9.32 -35.71
N GLU A 179 -4.51 8.21 -35.75
CA GLU A 179 -5.11 7.68 -36.99
C GLU A 179 -6.06 8.69 -37.63
N LYS A 180 -6.92 9.36 -36.84
CA LYS A 180 -7.82 10.40 -37.36
C LYS A 180 -7.04 11.57 -37.97
N MET A 181 -5.97 12.02 -37.31
CA MET A 181 -5.12 13.09 -37.81
C MET A 181 -4.38 12.71 -39.09
N GLN A 182 -3.93 11.46 -39.22
CA GLN A 182 -3.30 10.96 -40.45
C GLN A 182 -4.28 10.99 -41.63
N ARG A 183 -5.51 10.47 -41.45
CA ARG A 183 -6.55 10.51 -42.49
C ARG A 183 -6.90 11.94 -42.91
N LEU A 184 -6.96 12.87 -41.96
CA LEU A 184 -7.18 14.28 -42.27
C LEU A 184 -6.04 14.86 -43.11
N ARG A 185 -4.78 14.61 -42.74
CA ARG A 185 -3.61 15.07 -43.51
C ARG A 185 -3.57 14.50 -44.93
N GLU A 186 -3.89 13.22 -45.10
CA GLU A 186 -3.97 12.58 -46.41
C GLU A 186 -5.06 13.22 -47.27
N ASN A 187 -6.25 13.43 -46.70
CA ASN A 187 -7.36 14.09 -47.40
C ASN A 187 -7.03 15.55 -47.76
N ASP A 188 -6.38 16.29 -46.86
CA ASP A 188 -5.96 17.66 -47.13
C ASP A 188 -4.91 17.72 -48.25
N LYS A 189 -3.98 16.76 -48.29
CA LYS A 189 -3.01 16.61 -49.38
C LYS A 189 -3.70 16.35 -50.72
N ILE A 190 -4.66 15.41 -50.76
CA ILE A 190 -5.43 15.11 -51.97
C ILE A 190 -6.20 16.35 -52.45
N LYS A 191 -6.81 17.11 -51.53
CA LYS A 191 -7.51 18.35 -51.86
C LYS A 191 -6.58 19.43 -52.40
N ALA A 192 -5.39 19.58 -51.81
CA ALA A 192 -4.39 20.53 -52.28
C ALA A 192 -3.91 20.19 -53.70
N GLU A 193 -3.58 18.93 -53.97
CA GLU A 193 -3.19 18.46 -55.30
C GLU A 193 -4.31 18.66 -56.34
N ALA A 194 -5.56 18.39 -55.96
CA ALA A 194 -6.72 18.62 -56.82
C ALA A 194 -6.92 20.11 -57.12
N LEU A 195 -6.71 20.98 -56.12
CA LEU A 195 -6.82 22.43 -56.28
C LEU A 195 -5.70 22.97 -57.19
N GLU A 196 -4.46 22.53 -57.02
CA GLU A 196 -3.34 22.88 -57.90
C GLU A 196 -3.58 22.45 -59.35
N LYS A 197 -4.08 21.22 -59.56
CA LYS A 197 -4.46 20.76 -60.90
C LYS A 197 -5.55 21.64 -61.52
N LYS A 198 -6.57 22.03 -60.75
CA LYS A 198 -7.61 22.96 -61.23
C LYS A 198 -7.03 24.32 -61.61
N LEU A 199 -6.26 24.94 -60.71
CA LEU A 199 -5.64 26.24 -60.94
C LEU A 199 -4.70 26.24 -62.17
N THR A 200 -3.92 25.17 -62.35
CA THR A 200 -3.03 25.04 -63.52
C THR A 200 -3.80 24.88 -64.82
N THR A 201 -4.91 24.12 -64.83
CA THR A 201 -5.78 24.02 -66.01
C THR A 201 -6.46 25.35 -66.33
N GLU A 202 -6.97 26.07 -65.33
CA GLU A 202 -7.60 27.39 -65.52
C GLU A 202 -6.60 28.43 -66.03
N LEU A 203 -5.38 28.45 -65.48
CA LEU A 203 -4.31 29.34 -65.94
C LEU A 203 -3.94 29.07 -67.40
N ARG A 204 -3.84 27.79 -67.80
CA ARG A 204 -3.56 27.42 -69.20
C ARG A 204 -4.68 27.87 -70.14
N ALA A 205 -5.93 27.63 -69.76
CA ALA A 205 -7.10 28.06 -70.54
C ALA A 205 -7.15 29.59 -70.70
N LYS A 206 -6.90 30.34 -69.62
CA LYS A 206 -6.81 31.82 -69.68
C LYS A 206 -5.67 32.29 -70.58
N LYS A 207 -4.48 31.69 -70.47
CA LYS A 207 -3.33 32.03 -71.35
C LYS A 207 -3.59 31.71 -72.83
N GLN A 208 -4.33 30.65 -73.14
CA GLN A 208 -4.75 30.36 -74.51
C GLN A 208 -5.75 31.39 -75.02
N LYS A 209 -6.75 31.75 -74.20
CA LYS A 209 -7.74 32.76 -74.56
C LYS A 209 -7.10 34.12 -74.84
N ILE A 210 -6.18 34.57 -73.98
CA ILE A 210 -5.43 35.82 -74.18
C ILE A 210 -4.66 35.79 -75.50
N ARG A 211 -4.00 34.68 -75.86
CA ARG A 211 -3.29 34.56 -77.15
C ARG A 211 -4.24 34.64 -78.35
N GLN A 212 -5.39 33.97 -78.27
CA GLN A 212 -6.41 34.03 -79.33
C GLN A 212 -7.03 35.42 -79.48
N ASP A 213 -7.17 36.15 -78.37
CA ASP A 213 -7.69 37.52 -78.38
C ASP A 213 -6.63 38.48 -78.96
N GLN A 214 -5.36 38.33 -78.58
CA GLN A 214 -4.23 39.09 -79.16
C GLN A 214 -4.05 38.82 -80.66
N GLU A 215 -4.16 37.57 -81.11
CA GLU A 215 -4.14 37.24 -82.54
C GLU A 215 -5.31 37.91 -83.26
N ARG A 216 -6.52 37.89 -82.69
CA ARG A 216 -7.68 38.58 -83.28
C ARG A 216 -7.52 40.10 -83.35
N GLU A 217 -6.86 40.72 -82.37
CA GLU A 217 -6.56 42.16 -82.39
C GLU A 217 -5.43 42.54 -83.35
N LEU A 218 -4.53 41.63 -83.70
CA LEU A 218 -3.43 41.85 -84.66
C LEU A 218 -3.83 41.66 -86.14
N PHE A 219 -4.95 40.97 -86.38
CA PHE A 219 -5.49 40.69 -87.73
C PHE A 219 -6.80 41.44 -88.03
N HIS A 220 -7.11 42.45 -87.20
CA HIS A 220 -8.11 43.50 -87.46
C HIS A 220 -7.40 44.86 -87.55
#